data_AF-A0A6I2UBR1-F1
#
_entry.id   AF-A0A6I2UBR1-F1
#
_cell.length_a   1.000
_cell.length_b   1.000
_cell.length_c   1.000
_cell.angle_alpha   90.00
_cell.angle_beta   90.00
_cell.angle_gamma   90.00
#
_symmetry.space_group_name_H-M   'P 1'
#
loop_
_entity.id
_entity.type
_entity.pdbx_description
1 polymer ?
#
loop_
_entity_poly.entity_id
_entity_poly.type
_entity_poly.pdbx_seq_one_letter_code
_entity_poly.pdbx_strand_id
1 'polypeptide(L)'
;MIVRVLVDLNDEGWLYLLTIQTEDKDRLFELLKEHSHDVRFIEEKEEPSKRDTGDRKLDDGSIVLRCQSFGDKVGAMYAFGKSQGKMCTIEKAVAV
;
A
#
# COMPACT_ATOMS: atom_id res chain seq x y z
N MET A 1 12.55 -7.58 3.79
CA MET A 1 12.35 -6.12 3.60
C MET A 1 10.92 -5.74 3.97
N ILE A 2 10.63 -4.46 4.20
CA ILE A 2 9.26 -3.98 4.41
C ILE A 2 8.91 -2.99 3.30
N VAL A 3 7.85 -3.29 2.56
CA VAL A 3 7.38 -2.49 1.43
C VAL A 3 6.09 -1.78 1.81
N ARG A 4 5.96 -0.52 1.42
CA ARG A 4 4.69 0.20 1.49
C ARG A 4 4.10 0.37 0.11
N VAL A 5 2.87 -0.08 -0.04
CA VAL A 5 2.13 -0.11 -1.30
C VAL A 5 0.79 0.56 -1.10
N LEU A 6 0.46 1.48 -2.01
CA LEU A 6 -0.88 2.04 -2.12
C LEU A 6 -1.64 1.23 -3.18
N VAL A 7 -2.79 0.68 -2.81
CA VAL A 7 -3.56 -0.22 -3.66
C VAL A 7 -5.05 0.07 -3.62
N ASP A 8 -5.73 -0.04 -4.75
CA ASP A 8 -7.20 -0.10 -4.83
C ASP A 8 -7.66 -1.56 -4.82
N LEU A 9 -7.79 -2.14 -3.63
CA LEU A 9 -8.11 -3.56 -3.49
C LEU A 9 -9.44 -3.88 -4.20
N ASN A 10 -9.43 -4.91 -5.06
CA ASN A 10 -10.57 -5.35 -5.86
C ASN A 10 -11.15 -4.30 -6.82
N ASP A 11 -10.41 -3.22 -7.11
CA ASP A 11 -10.84 -2.12 -7.98
C ASP A 11 -12.17 -1.45 -7.54
N GLU A 12 -12.42 -1.42 -6.23
CA GLU A 12 -13.64 -0.86 -5.64
C GLU A 12 -13.63 0.69 -5.60
N GLY A 13 -12.52 1.31 -5.99
CA GLY A 13 -12.34 2.76 -5.95
C GLY A 13 -11.90 3.27 -4.57
N TRP A 14 -11.45 2.40 -3.66
CA TRP A 14 -10.97 2.73 -2.31
C TRP A 14 -9.48 2.42 -2.17
N LEU A 15 -8.70 3.46 -1.90
CA LEU A 15 -7.26 3.33 -1.72
C LEU A 15 -6.91 2.90 -0.29
N TYR A 16 -6.09 1.87 -0.20
CA TYR A 16 -5.51 1.34 1.03
C TYR A 16 -3.99 1.43 0.96
N LEU A 17 -3.39 1.87 2.05
CA LEU A 17 -1.95 1.85 2.22
C LEU A 17 -1.58 0.63 3.06
N LEU A 18 -0.95 -0.33 2.40
CA LEU A 18 -0.45 -1.56 3.00
C LEU A 18 1.02 -1.39 3.39
N THR A 19 1.37 -1.86 4.58
CA THR A 19 2.77 -2.08 5.00
C THR A 19 2.97 -3.59 5.07
N ILE A 20 3.85 -4.13 4.24
CA ILE A 20 3.99 -5.57 4.02
C ILE A 20 5.45 -5.95 4.22
N GLN A 21 5.70 -6.94 5.08
CA GLN A 21 6.99 -7.61 5.16
C GLN A 21 7.06 -8.71 4.11
N THR A 22 8.09 -8.69 3.29
CA THR A 22 8.30 -9.68 2.24
C THR A 22 9.79 -10.00 2.07
N GLU A 23 10.08 -11.16 1.48
CA GLU A 23 11.41 -11.55 1.02
C GLU A 23 11.58 -11.32 -0.49
N ASP A 24 10.48 -11.26 -1.24
CA ASP A 24 10.46 -11.12 -2.70
C ASP A 24 9.42 -10.07 -3.11
N LYS A 25 9.92 -8.88 -3.43
CA LYS A 25 9.10 -7.73 -3.79
C LYS A 25 8.39 -7.94 -5.13
N ASP A 26 9.05 -8.57 -6.09
CA ASP A 26 8.50 -8.71 -7.45
C ASP A 26 7.32 -9.70 -7.42
N ARG A 27 7.50 -10.82 -6.72
CA ARG A 27 6.42 -11.79 -6.49
C ARG A 27 5.24 -11.19 -5.71
N LEU A 28 5.51 -10.36 -4.71
CA LEU A 28 4.45 -9.64 -3.98
C LEU A 28 3.65 -8.74 -4.94
N PHE A 29 4.31 -8.01 -5.84
CA PHE A 29 3.62 -7.14 -6.78
C PHE A 29 2.82 -7.92 -7.82
N GLU A 30 3.32 -9.06 -8.30
CA GLU A 30 2.55 -9.97 -9.15
C GLU A 30 1.27 -10.43 -8.45
N LEU A 31 1.37 -10.90 -7.19
CA LEU A 31 0.21 -11.31 -6.40
C LEU A 31 -0.80 -10.16 -6.20
N LEU A 32 -0.33 -8.97 -5.83
CA LEU A 32 -1.22 -7.82 -5.62
C LEU A 32 -1.95 -7.41 -6.92
N LYS A 33 -1.29 -7.58 -8.08
CA LYS A 33 -1.88 -7.28 -9.40
C LYS A 33 -2.94 -8.28 -9.83
N GLU A 34 -2.96 -9.50 -9.28
CA GLU A 34 -4.07 -10.44 -9.49
C GLU A 34 -5.39 -9.93 -8.89
N HIS A 35 -5.32 -9.04 -7.90
CA HIS A 35 -6.46 -8.52 -7.15
C HIS A 35 -6.76 -7.03 -7.41
N SER A 36 -5.89 -6.30 -8.11
CA SER A 36 -6.04 -4.87 -8.35
C SER A 36 -5.24 -4.41 -9.57
N HIS A 37 -5.84 -3.57 -10.40
CA HIS A 37 -5.14 -2.92 -11.50
C HIS A 37 -4.35 -1.69 -11.05
N ASP A 38 -4.62 -1.17 -9.86
CA ASP A 38 -4.02 0.04 -9.34
C ASP A 38 -3.18 -0.26 -8.10
N VAL A 39 -1.98 -0.77 -8.35
CA VAL A 39 -0.96 -1.08 -7.35
C VAL A 39 0.21 -0.11 -7.53
N ARG A 40 0.54 0.65 -6.48
CA ARG A 40 1.59 1.68 -6.53
C ARG A 40 2.58 1.52 -5.40
N PHE A 41 3.86 1.41 -5.74
CA PHE A 41 4.94 1.40 -4.76
C PHE A 41 5.13 2.80 -4.18
N ILE A 42 5.29 2.88 -2.84
CA ILE A 42 5.58 4.14 -2.15
C ILE A 42 7.05 4.20 -1.71
N GLU A 43 7.45 3.24 -0.87
CA GLU A 43 8.77 3.21 -0.24
C GLU A 43 9.09 1.82 0.30
N GLU A 44 10.38 1.59 0.52
CA GLU A 44 10.91 0.42 1.22
C GLU A 44 11.53 0.85 2.55
N LYS A 45 11.47 -0.02 3.55
CA LYS A 45 12.02 0.16 4.90
C LYS A 45 12.73 -1.10 5.34
N GLU A 46 13.76 -0.91 6.16
CA GLU A 46 14.51 -2.00 6.77
C GLU A 46 13.78 -2.55 8.01
N GLU A 47 13.12 -1.67 8.78
CA GLU A 47 12.50 -2.03 10.07
C GLU A 47 11.02 -1.60 10.18
N PRO A 48 10.19 -2.37 10.91
CA PRO A 48 8.80 -2.02 11.16
C PRO A 48 8.69 -0.87 12.15
N SER A 49 7.67 -0.03 12.00
CA SER A 49 7.36 0.97 13.02
C SER A 49 6.60 0.33 14.18
N LYS A 50 6.55 1.02 15.33
CA LYS A 50 5.78 0.59 16.52
C LYS A 50 4.28 0.34 16.25
N ARG A 51 3.75 0.81 15.11
CA ARG A 51 2.34 0.66 14.72
C ARG A 51 2.11 -0.46 13.70
N ASP A 52 3.18 -1.05 13.19
CA ASP A 52 3.13 -2.13 12.19
C ASP A 52 3.11 -3.47 12.94
N THR A 53 1.94 -3.82 13.50
CA THR A 53 1.76 -4.95 14.42
C THR A 53 0.85 -6.06 13.87
N GLY A 54 0.43 -5.96 12.61
CA GLY A 54 -0.35 -6.97 11.92
C GLY A 54 0.48 -8.21 11.61
N ASP A 55 -0.22 -9.32 11.40
CA ASP A 55 0.36 -10.66 11.27
C ASP A 55 -0.33 -11.49 10.18
N ARG A 56 -1.14 -10.85 9.32
CA ARG A 56 -1.87 -11.56 8.26
C ARG A 56 -0.92 -12.01 7.17
N LYS A 57 -0.89 -13.31 6.91
CA LYS A 57 -0.05 -13.91 5.87
C LYS A 57 -0.78 -13.95 4.52
N LEU A 58 -0.07 -13.60 3.46
CA LEU A 58 -0.48 -13.73 2.07
C LEU A 58 0.01 -15.06 1.47
N ASP A 59 -0.51 -15.43 0.31
CA ASP A 59 -0.24 -16.72 -0.33
C ASP A 59 1.21 -16.87 -0.81
N ASP A 60 1.89 -15.77 -1.13
CA ASP A 60 3.32 -15.72 -1.44
C ASP A 60 4.22 -15.87 -0.20
N GLY A 61 3.63 -15.87 1.00
CA GLY A 61 4.31 -15.93 2.28
C GLY A 61 4.57 -14.57 2.92
N SER A 62 4.27 -13.46 2.24
CA SER A 62 4.41 -12.10 2.76
C SER A 62 3.46 -11.84 3.93
N ILE A 63 3.82 -10.92 4.83
CA ILE A 63 3.04 -10.60 6.04
C ILE A 63 2.57 -9.15 5.98
N VAL A 64 1.25 -8.93 6.01
CA VAL A 64 0.66 -7.60 6.12
C VAL A 64 0.76 -7.12 7.56
N LEU A 65 1.73 -6.24 7.80
CA LEU A 65 1.98 -5.64 9.11
C LEU A 65 1.02 -4.49 9.42
N ARG A 66 0.44 -3.85 8.39
CA ARG A 66 -0.55 -2.79 8.58
C ARG A 66 -1.38 -2.56 7.33
N CYS A 67 -2.65 -2.23 7.54
CA CYS A 67 -3.54 -1.71 6.50
C CYS A 67 -4.17 -0.40 7.00
N GLN A 68 -4.05 0.67 6.22
CA GLN A 68 -4.66 1.95 6.53
C GLN A 68 -5.54 2.41 5.36
N SER A 69 -6.82 2.67 5.63
CA SER A 69 -7.70 3.31 4.66
C SER A 69 -7.22 4.72 4.35
N PHE A 70 -7.04 5.01 3.07
CA PHE A 70 -6.57 6.30 2.57
C PHE A 70 -7.72 7.19 2.09
N GLY A 71 -8.80 6.58 1.61
CA GLY A 71 -10.01 7.25 1.11
C GLY A 71 -10.44 6.67 -0.24
N ASP A 72 -11.61 7.07 -0.73
CA ASP A 72 -11.99 6.78 -2.11
C ASP A 72 -11.09 7.55 -3.09
N LYS A 73 -10.89 7.05 -4.31
CA LYS A 73 -9.99 7.65 -5.31
C LYS A 73 -10.35 9.11 -5.61
N VAL A 74 -11.64 9.42 -5.69
CA VAL A 74 -12.14 10.77 -5.93
C VAL A 74 -11.83 11.65 -4.72
N GLY A 75 -12.23 11.25 -3.52
CA GLY A 75 -11.96 11.94 -2.28
C GLY A 75 -10.47 12.12 -2.00
N ALA A 76 -9.62 11.13 -2.29
CA ALA A 76 -8.16 11.26 -2.24
C ALA A 76 -7.66 12.28 -3.26
N MET A 77 -8.27 12.31 -4.46
CA MET A 77 -8.06 13.31 -5.51
C MET A 77 -8.72 14.68 -5.25
N TYR A 78 -9.51 14.87 -4.20
CA TYR A 78 -10.10 16.19 -3.88
C TYR A 78 -9.66 16.68 -2.50
N ALA A 79 -9.23 15.77 -1.62
CA ALA A 79 -8.55 16.05 -0.35
C ALA A 79 -7.15 16.67 -0.54
N PHE A 80 -6.70 16.83 -1.79
CA PHE A 80 -5.55 17.66 -2.20
C PHE A 80 -5.53 19.05 -1.55
N GLY A 81 -6.68 19.58 -1.10
CA GLY A 81 -6.74 20.86 -0.41
C GLY A 81 -6.40 20.86 1.09
N LYS A 82 -6.35 19.71 1.80
CA LYS A 82 -6.47 19.72 3.28
C LYS A 82 -5.45 18.88 4.09
N SER A 83 -4.68 17.95 3.51
CA SER A 83 -3.74 17.11 4.28
C SER A 83 -2.39 16.90 3.58
N GLN A 84 -1.34 17.60 4.04
CA GLN A 84 0.02 17.51 3.48
C GLN A 84 0.58 16.08 3.51
N GLY A 85 0.39 15.34 4.61
CA GLY A 85 0.97 14.00 4.76
C GLY A 85 0.40 12.96 3.78
N LYS A 86 -0.90 13.06 3.44
CA LYS A 86 -1.51 12.19 2.44
C LYS A 86 -1.05 12.54 1.02
N MET A 87 -0.91 13.84 0.72
CA MET A 87 -0.36 14.29 -0.56
C MET A 87 1.06 13.78 -0.78
N CYS A 88 1.96 13.95 0.19
CA CYS A 88 3.34 13.49 0.05
C CYS A 88 3.45 11.97 -0.15
N THR A 89 2.46 11.19 0.27
CA THR A 89 2.43 9.74 0.05
C THR A 89 2.00 9.40 -1.37
N ILE A 90 0.94 10.05 -1.88
CA ILE A 90 0.46 9.86 -3.26
C ILE A 90 1.49 10.37 -4.27
N GLU A 91 2.15 11.51 -4.00
CA GLU A 91 3.22 12.05 -4.84
C GLU A 91 4.44 11.11 -4.95
N LYS A 92 4.70 10.34 -3.89
CA LYS A 92 5.74 9.29 -3.90
C LYS A 92 5.29 7.99 -4.56
N ALA A 93 3.99 7.84 -4.82
CA ALA A 93 3.42 6.61 -5.36
C ALA A 93 3.75 6.47 -6.84
N VAL A 94 4.54 5.47 -7.19
CA VAL A 94 4.85 5.13 -8.58
C VAL A 94 4.05 3.89 -8.96
N ALA A 95 3.33 3.97 -10.07
CA ALA A 95 2.67 2.80 -10.66
C ALA A 95 3.75 1.82 -11.14
N VAL A 96 3.65 0.57 -10.70
CA VAL A 96 4.63 -0.50 -10.98
C VAL A 96 4.01 -1.59 -11.81
#